data_AF-A0A3D1ZGV4-F1
#
_entry.id   AF-A0A3D1ZGV4-F1
#
_cell.length_a   1.000
_cell.length_b   1.000
_cell.length_c   1.000
_cell.angle_alpha   90.00
_cell.angle_beta   90.00
_cell.angle_gamma   90.00
#
_symmetry.space_group_name_H-M   'P 1'
#
loop_
_entity.id
_entity.type
_entity.pdbx_description
1 polymer ?
#
loop_
_entity_poly.entity_id
_entity_poly.type
_entity_poly.pdbx_seq_one_letter_code
_entity_poly.pdbx_strand_id
1 'polypeptide(L)'
;SGLFAGFPDLSFDIVSVASTGEDSVSAQWVMKGTNSGDFAGGPPTGGSITLPGADFITIEDGKMKTVQGYFDQRTLVEQLGLQVIVQPYQMGPVQWGSAVRMNLGNPAKPGAISLTWIAPRSEEEGNKIRDFTQKIIQD
;
A
#
# COMPACT_ATOMS: atom_id res chain seq x y z
N SER A 1 2.96 -8.22 -7.00
CA SER A 1 1.83 -8.01 -7.94
C SER A 1 1.76 -6.55 -8.33
N GLY A 2 1.32 -6.23 -9.55
CA GLY A 2 1.13 -4.84 -10.02
C GLY A 2 -0.30 -4.34 -9.80
N LEU A 3 -0.56 -3.06 -10.11
CA LEU A 3 -1.86 -2.40 -9.89
C LEU A 3 -3.04 -3.16 -10.50
N PHE A 4 -2.97 -3.53 -11.79
CA PHE A 4 -4.04 -4.29 -12.47
C PHE A 4 -4.24 -5.71 -11.95
N ALA A 5 -3.22 -6.31 -11.31
CA ALA A 5 -3.38 -7.61 -10.67
C ALA A 5 -4.13 -7.47 -9.33
N GLY A 6 -3.89 -6.38 -8.61
CA GLY A 6 -4.62 -6.05 -7.37
C GLY A 6 -6.06 -5.58 -7.62
N PHE A 7 -6.29 -4.89 -8.75
CA PHE A 7 -7.58 -4.33 -9.16
C PHE A 7 -7.90 -4.76 -10.60
N PRO A 8 -8.43 -5.97 -10.82
CA PRO A 8 -8.76 -6.46 -12.16
C PRO A 8 -9.84 -5.65 -12.88
N ASP A 9 -10.68 -4.92 -12.14
CA ASP A 9 -11.78 -4.07 -12.61
C ASP A 9 -11.39 -2.57 -12.65
N LEU A 10 -10.09 -2.25 -12.59
CA LEU A 10 -9.59 -0.87 -12.52
C LEU A 10 -10.05 -0.03 -13.72
N SER A 11 -10.59 1.16 -13.45
CA SER A 11 -10.95 2.14 -14.46
C SER A 11 -10.51 3.56 -14.08
N PHE A 12 -10.42 4.43 -15.09
CA PHE A 12 -10.09 5.84 -14.94
C PHE A 12 -11.14 6.69 -15.65
N ASP A 13 -11.79 7.58 -14.92
CA ASP A 13 -12.67 8.60 -15.47
C ASP A 13 -11.86 9.89 -15.64
N ILE A 14 -11.73 10.38 -16.87
CA ILE A 14 -11.04 11.65 -17.15
C ILE A 14 -11.94 12.82 -16.71
N VAL A 15 -11.41 13.67 -15.82
CA VAL A 15 -12.08 14.87 -15.33
C VAL A 15 -11.74 16.07 -16.19
N SER A 16 -10.45 16.25 -16.50
CA SER A 16 -9.99 17.34 -17.37
C SER A 16 -8.65 16.99 -18.00
N VAL A 17 -8.35 17.62 -19.14
CA VAL A 17 -7.06 17.56 -19.81
C VAL A 17 -6.70 18.96 -20.28
N ALA A 18 -5.45 19.37 -20.06
CA ALA A 18 -4.95 20.66 -20.51
C ALA A 18 -3.54 20.51 -21.09
N SER A 19 -3.26 21.21 -22.19
CA SER A 19 -1.88 21.47 -22.59
C SER A 19 -1.29 22.51 -21.63
N THR A 20 -0.12 22.19 -21.08
CA THR A 20 0.62 23.05 -20.14
C THR A 20 1.91 23.61 -20.77
N GLY A 21 2.15 23.27 -22.05
CA GLY A 21 3.28 23.69 -22.88
C GLY A 21 3.19 22.99 -24.24
N GLU A 22 4.13 23.30 -25.14
CA GLU A 22 4.18 22.72 -26.50
C GLU A 22 4.24 21.18 -26.46
N ASP A 23 5.06 20.64 -25.57
CA ASP A 23 5.29 19.20 -25.39
C ASP A 23 4.85 18.69 -24.01
N SER A 24 3.85 19.33 -23.40
CA SER A 24 3.40 18.98 -22.05
C SER A 24 1.90 19.00 -21.90
N VAL A 25 1.36 17.94 -21.30
CA VAL A 25 -0.07 17.74 -21.05
C VAL A 25 -0.26 17.38 -19.58
N SER A 26 -1.24 18.00 -18.94
CA SER A 26 -1.75 17.54 -17.65
C SER A 26 -3.13 16.93 -17.82
N ALA A 27 -3.40 15.86 -17.09
CA ALA A 27 -4.70 15.21 -17.05
C ALA A 27 -5.12 15.03 -15.60
N GLN A 28 -6.36 15.40 -15.26
CA GLN A 28 -6.99 15.04 -13.99
C GLN A 28 -7.94 13.88 -14.22
N TRP A 29 -7.97 12.94 -13.29
CA TRP A 29 -8.77 11.74 -13.40
C TRP A 29 -9.27 11.26 -12.04
N VAL A 30 -10.24 10.35 -12.07
CA VAL A 30 -10.70 9.57 -10.92
C VAL A 30 -10.46 8.09 -11.21
N MET A 31 -9.65 7.43 -10.37
CA MET A 31 -9.38 5.99 -10.43
C MET A 31 -10.42 5.25 -9.59
N LYS A 32 -10.97 4.17 -10.14
CA LYS A 32 -11.93 3.30 -9.46
C LYS A 32 -11.53 1.84 -9.62
N GLY A 33 -11.89 1.01 -8.65
CA GLY A 33 -11.69 -0.44 -8.72
C GLY A 33 -11.95 -1.12 -7.38
N THR A 34 -11.94 -2.45 -7.39
CA THR A 34 -12.12 -3.31 -6.23
C THR A 34 -10.89 -4.17 -6.02
N ASN A 35 -10.31 -4.11 -4.81
CA ASN A 35 -9.13 -4.90 -4.51
C ASN A 35 -9.48 -6.38 -4.30
N SER A 36 -9.46 -7.13 -5.40
CA SER A 36 -9.79 -8.57 -5.44
C SER A 36 -8.58 -9.46 -5.74
N GLY A 37 -7.40 -8.88 -5.95
CA GLY A 37 -6.13 -9.60 -5.98
C GLY A 37 -5.09 -9.05 -4.99
N ASP A 38 -3.97 -9.73 -4.86
CA ASP A 38 -2.88 -9.30 -3.98
C ASP A 38 -2.37 -7.91 -4.39
N PHE A 39 -2.24 -7.01 -3.42
CA PHE A 39 -1.80 -5.64 -3.67
C PHE A 39 -0.87 -5.16 -2.55
N ALA A 40 0.20 -4.45 -2.91
CA ALA A 40 1.20 -3.92 -1.97
C ALA A 40 1.77 -4.95 -0.97
N GLY A 41 1.86 -6.23 -1.37
CA GLY A 41 2.37 -7.32 -0.53
C GLY A 41 1.36 -7.89 0.48
N GLY A 42 0.11 -7.40 0.46
CA GLY A 42 -1.00 -7.95 1.23
C GLY A 42 -1.98 -8.76 0.37
N PRO A 43 -2.79 -9.63 1.02
CA PRO A 43 -3.89 -10.33 0.35
C PRO A 43 -4.99 -9.33 -0.07
N PRO A 44 -5.94 -9.74 -0.95
CA PRO A 44 -7.05 -8.89 -1.34
C PRO A 44 -7.89 -8.46 -0.14
N THR A 45 -8.16 -7.16 -0.02
CA THR A 45 -8.96 -6.61 1.08
C THR A 45 -10.47 -6.64 0.80
N GLY A 46 -10.86 -6.78 -0.47
CA GLY A 46 -12.25 -6.64 -0.92
C GLY A 46 -12.77 -5.20 -0.91
N GLY A 47 -11.94 -4.23 -0.51
CA GLY A 47 -12.31 -2.81 -0.49
C GLY A 47 -12.37 -2.20 -1.90
N SER A 48 -13.34 -1.32 -2.12
CA SER A 48 -13.43 -0.54 -3.36
C SER A 48 -12.81 0.85 -3.17
N ILE A 49 -12.15 1.33 -4.22
CA ILE A 49 -11.48 2.62 -4.23
C ILE A 49 -12.17 3.60 -5.18
N THR A 50 -12.12 4.89 -4.85
CA THR A 50 -12.47 6.01 -5.75
C THR A 50 -11.54 7.17 -5.39
N LEU A 51 -10.52 7.38 -6.21
CA LEU A 51 -9.38 8.23 -5.88
C LEU A 51 -9.18 9.32 -6.93
N PRO A 52 -9.14 10.60 -6.56
CA PRO A 52 -8.69 11.64 -7.46
C PRO A 52 -7.18 11.49 -7.71
N GLY A 53 -6.77 11.81 -8.93
CA GLY A 53 -5.37 11.88 -9.33
C GLY A 53 -5.14 12.81 -10.50
N ALA A 54 -3.87 13.00 -10.81
CA ALA A 54 -3.43 13.78 -11.95
C ALA A 54 -2.12 13.23 -12.51
N ASP A 55 -2.01 13.25 -13.83
CA ASP A 55 -0.79 12.92 -14.55
C ASP A 55 -0.20 14.15 -15.22
N PHE A 56 1.13 14.24 -15.18
CA PHE A 56 1.94 15.17 -15.97
C PHE A 56 2.69 14.38 -17.03
N ILE A 57 2.38 14.68 -18.29
CA ILE A 57 2.80 13.91 -19.45
C ILE A 57 3.72 14.80 -20.28
N THR A 58 4.89 14.28 -20.66
CA THR A 58 5.76 14.93 -21.65
C THR A 58 5.66 14.21 -22.99
N ILE A 59 5.70 14.97 -24.08
CA ILE A 59 5.59 14.48 -25.45
C ILE A 59 6.94 14.68 -26.14
N GLU A 60 7.35 13.73 -26.98
CA GLU A 60 8.52 13.86 -27.85
C GLU A 60 8.21 13.10 -29.15
N ASP A 61 8.48 13.73 -30.30
CA ASP A 61 8.19 13.18 -31.64
C ASP A 61 6.74 12.68 -31.79
N GLY A 62 5.79 13.43 -31.22
CA GLY A 62 4.35 13.10 -31.26
C GLY A 62 3.95 11.89 -30.40
N LYS A 63 4.82 11.39 -29.52
CA LYS A 63 4.57 10.26 -28.61
C LYS A 63 4.73 10.67 -27.16
N MET A 64 4.04 9.98 -26.26
CA MET A 64 4.29 10.14 -24.81
C MET A 64 5.68 9.63 -24.47
N LYS A 65 6.53 10.53 -23.95
CA LYS A 65 7.88 10.22 -23.47
C LYS A 65 7.86 9.80 -22.01
N THR A 66 7.15 10.55 -21.16
CA THR A 66 7.03 10.24 -19.73
C THR A 66 5.62 10.50 -19.21
N VAL A 67 5.22 9.75 -18.20
CA VAL A 67 4.03 10.02 -17.39
C VAL A 67 4.45 10.08 -15.92
N GLN A 68 4.15 11.17 -15.24
CA GLN A 68 4.38 11.35 -13.81
C GLN A 68 3.03 11.53 -13.12
N GLY A 69 2.56 10.47 -12.47
CA GLY A 69 1.26 10.42 -11.83
C GLY A 69 1.32 10.70 -10.33
N TYR A 70 0.35 11.48 -9.87
CA TYR A 70 0.08 11.75 -8.46
C TYR A 70 -1.38 11.37 -8.17
N PHE A 71 -1.63 10.77 -7.02
CA PHE A 71 -2.99 10.42 -6.61
C PHE A 71 -3.09 10.46 -5.09
N ASP A 72 -4.33 10.45 -4.60
CA ASP A 72 -4.61 10.44 -3.17
C ASP A 72 -4.24 9.09 -2.53
N GLN A 73 -2.96 8.94 -2.20
CA GLN A 73 -2.41 7.76 -1.53
C GLN A 73 -3.00 7.53 -0.14
N ARG A 74 -3.42 8.60 0.55
CA ARG A 74 -4.03 8.48 1.87
C ARG A 74 -5.40 7.83 1.75
N THR A 75 -6.25 8.34 0.85
CA THR A 75 -7.58 7.78 0.62
C THR A 75 -7.51 6.35 0.11
N LEU A 76 -6.49 5.99 -0.69
CA LEU A 76 -6.23 4.59 -1.08
C LEU A 76 -6.09 3.69 0.15
N VAL A 77 -5.20 4.05 1.08
CA VAL A 77 -4.93 3.24 2.28
C VAL A 77 -6.18 3.16 3.16
N GLU A 78 -6.87 4.28 3.36
CA GLU A 78 -8.10 4.34 4.18
C GLU A 78 -9.24 3.49 3.58
N GLN A 79 -9.50 3.57 2.27
CA GLN A 79 -10.56 2.82 1.60
C GLN A 79 -10.28 1.32 1.51
N LEU A 80 -9.01 0.92 1.52
CA LEU A 80 -8.63 -0.49 1.64
C LEU A 80 -8.66 -1.02 3.08
N GLY A 81 -9.04 -0.19 4.06
CA GLY A 81 -9.04 -0.57 5.48
C GLY A 81 -7.64 -0.78 6.05
N LEU A 82 -6.63 -0.21 5.41
CA LEU A 82 -5.23 -0.29 5.82
C LEU A 82 -4.87 0.88 6.74
N GLN A 83 -3.76 0.75 7.47
CA GLN A 83 -3.29 1.78 8.39
C GLN A 83 -2.00 2.43 7.88
N VAL A 84 -1.96 3.77 7.86
CA VAL A 84 -0.72 4.53 7.72
C VAL A 84 -0.10 4.73 9.10
N ILE A 85 1.08 4.19 9.34
CA ILE A 85 1.84 4.43 10.57
C ILE A 85 2.93 5.47 10.27
N VAL A 86 2.73 6.71 10.76
CA VAL A 86 3.74 7.78 10.67
C VAL A 86 4.54 7.79 11.98
N GLN A 87 5.72 7.16 11.96
CA GLN A 87 6.62 7.11 13.11
C GLN A 87 8.06 7.40 12.67
N PRO A 88 8.87 8.08 13.50
CA PRO A 88 10.29 8.25 13.23
C PRO A 88 11.00 6.89 13.27
N TYR A 89 11.91 6.64 12.34
CA TYR A 89 12.67 5.38 12.29
C TYR A 89 13.48 5.13 13.58
N GLN A 90 13.94 6.19 14.24
CA GLN A 90 14.67 6.10 15.49
C GLN A 90 14.45 7.36 16.34
N MET A 91 14.37 7.19 17.66
CA MET A 91 14.43 8.28 18.64
C MET A 91 15.46 7.92 19.72
N GLY A 92 16.69 8.44 19.58
CA GLY A 92 17.79 8.10 20.47
C GLY A 92 18.05 6.59 20.47
N PRO A 93 18.03 5.88 21.62
CA PRO A 93 18.20 4.43 21.66
C PRO A 93 16.94 3.64 21.25
N VAL A 94 15.79 4.30 21.02
CA VAL A 94 14.51 3.63 20.74
C VAL A 94 14.34 3.44 19.23
N GLN A 95 14.01 2.20 18.85
CA GLN A 95 13.59 1.83 17.50
C GLN A 95 12.12 1.39 17.52
N TRP A 96 11.37 1.79 16.50
CA TRP A 96 9.96 1.45 16.35
C TRP A 96 9.78 0.41 15.25
N GLY A 97 8.79 -0.47 15.41
CA GLY A 97 8.47 -1.52 14.45
C GLY A 97 7.02 -1.95 14.56
N SER A 98 6.58 -2.76 13.59
CA SER A 98 5.21 -3.28 13.56
C SER A 98 5.10 -4.55 14.42
N ALA A 99 4.07 -4.60 15.28
CA ALA A 99 3.68 -5.81 16.00
C ALA A 99 2.25 -6.21 15.59
N VAL A 100 2.05 -7.50 15.32
CA VAL A 100 0.72 -8.07 15.06
C VAL A 100 0.25 -8.80 16.32
N ARG A 101 -0.97 -8.52 16.77
CA ARG A 101 -1.60 -9.22 17.89
C ARG A 101 -2.74 -10.08 17.38
N MET A 102 -2.69 -11.37 17.69
CA MET A 102 -3.84 -12.26 17.59
C MET A 102 -4.62 -12.23 18.89
N ASN A 103 -5.95 -12.14 18.82
CA ASN A 103 -6.81 -12.30 19.98
C ASN A 103 -7.37 -13.72 20.01
N LEU A 104 -6.92 -14.52 20.97
CA LEU A 104 -7.36 -15.91 21.15
C LEU A 104 -8.69 -16.04 21.91
N GLY A 105 -9.35 -14.92 22.26
CA GLY A 105 -10.69 -14.92 22.87
C GLY A 105 -10.72 -15.24 24.37
N ASN A 106 -9.58 -15.44 25.03
CA ASN A 106 -9.53 -15.65 26.49
C ASN A 106 -9.40 -14.31 27.24
N PRO A 107 -10.43 -13.88 28.02
CA PRO A 107 -10.42 -12.61 28.73
C PRO A 107 -9.76 -12.68 30.13
N ALA A 108 -9.29 -13.85 30.57
CA ALA A 108 -8.69 -14.00 31.90
C ALA A 108 -7.44 -13.12 32.05
N LYS A 109 -7.30 -12.47 33.21
CA LYS A 109 -6.13 -11.65 33.54
C LYS A 109 -4.87 -12.54 33.56
N PRO A 110 -3.83 -12.25 32.75
CA PRO A 110 -2.59 -13.01 32.79
C PRO A 110 -1.90 -12.86 34.15
N GLY A 111 -1.51 -13.98 34.78
CA GLY A 111 -0.71 -13.96 36.01
C GLY A 111 0.80 -13.77 35.78
N ALA A 112 1.29 -14.09 34.59
CA ALA A 112 2.65 -13.87 34.14
C ALA A 112 2.68 -13.75 32.60
N ILE A 113 3.69 -13.05 32.06
CA ILE A 113 3.97 -12.97 30.62
C ILE A 113 5.44 -13.36 30.44
N SER A 114 5.73 -14.28 29.53
CA SER A 114 7.07 -14.55 29.02
C SER A 114 7.16 -14.03 27.59
N LEU A 115 8.27 -13.37 27.26
CA LEU A 115 8.56 -12.87 25.92
C LEU A 115 9.81 -13.61 25.41
N THR A 116 9.68 -14.24 24.25
CA THR A 116 10.81 -14.81 23.52
C THR A 116 10.86 -14.10 22.18
N TRP A 117 12.02 -13.57 21.83
CA TRP A 117 12.22 -12.90 20.54
C TRP A 117 13.25 -13.65 19.71
N ILE A 118 13.06 -13.59 18.39
CA ILE A 118 13.98 -14.12 17.39
C ILE A 118 14.59 -12.91 16.68
N ALA A 119 15.92 -12.80 16.73
CA ALA A 119 16.64 -11.75 16.03
C ALA A 119 17.09 -12.28 14.65
N PRO A 120 16.62 -11.70 13.53
CA PRO A 120 17.11 -12.09 12.21
C PRO A 120 18.58 -11.70 12.05
N ARG A 121 19.37 -12.57 11.43
CA ARG A 121 20.80 -12.33 11.17
C ARG A 121 21.03 -11.50 9.91
N SER A 122 19.99 -11.34 9.08
CA SER A 122 20.01 -10.59 7.83
C SER A 122 18.59 -10.14 7.45
N GLU A 123 18.50 -9.18 6.53
CA GLU A 123 17.22 -8.72 5.98
C GLU A 123 16.48 -9.84 5.22
N GLU A 124 17.20 -10.68 4.48
CA GLU A 124 16.63 -11.83 3.77
C GLU A 124 16.00 -12.85 4.73
N GLU A 125 16.67 -13.14 5.86
CA GLU A 125 16.10 -13.98 6.91
C GLU A 125 14.88 -13.33 7.57
N GLY A 126 14.91 -12.00 7.79
CA GLY A 126 13.77 -11.24 8.28
C GLY A 126 12.54 -11.36 7.39
N ASN A 127 12.72 -11.30 6.06
CA ASN A 127 11.64 -11.47 5.09
C ASN A 127 11.06 -12.89 5.14
N LYS A 128 11.91 -13.93 5.23
CA LYS A 128 11.45 -15.33 5.39
C LYS A 128 10.61 -15.54 6.67
N ILE A 129 11.02 -14.93 7.79
CA ILE A 129 10.27 -14.99 9.05
C ILE A 129 8.89 -14.33 8.90
N ARG A 130 8.82 -13.17 8.22
CA ARG A 130 7.54 -12.48 7.94
C ARG A 130 6.61 -13.31 7.06
N ASP A 131 7.10 -13.85 5.95
CA ASP A 131 6.31 -14.67 5.04
C ASP A 131 5.74 -15.91 5.74
N PHE A 132 6.57 -16.56 6.57
CA PHE A 132 6.13 -17.71 7.38
C PHE A 132 5.06 -17.31 8.40
N THR A 133 5.24 -16.17 9.08
CA THR A 133 4.25 -15.65 10.02
C THR A 133 2.93 -15.35 9.33
N GLN A 134 2.95 -14.69 8.17
CA GLN A 134 1.74 -14.37 7.40
C GLN A 134 0.94 -15.60 7.01
N LYS A 135 1.62 -16.69 6.59
CA LYS A 135 0.95 -17.97 6.29
C LYS A 135 0.21 -18.52 7.50
N ILE A 136 0.81 -18.48 8.70
CA ILE A 136 0.17 -18.93 9.94
C ILE A 136 -1.06 -18.09 10.30
N ILE A 137 -1.07 -16.78 9.99
CA ILE A 137 -2.23 -15.90 10.28
C ILE A 137 -3.42 -16.23 9.36
N GLN A 138 -3.14 -16.71 8.15
CA GLN A 138 -4.16 -16.96 7.12
C GLN A 138 -4.79 -18.35 7.19
N ASP A 139 -4.14 -19.31 7.86
CA ASP A 139 -4.65 -20.66 8.13
C ASP A 139 -5.61 -20.69 9.34
#